data_AF-A0A537I1E0-F1
#
_entry.id   AF-A0A537I1E0-F1
#
_cell.length_a   1.000
_cell.length_b   1.000
_cell.length_c   1.000
_cell.angle_alpha   90.00
_cell.angle_beta   90.00
_cell.angle_gamma   90.00
#
_symmetry.space_group_name_H-M   'P 1'
#
loop_
_entity.id
_entity.type
_entity.pdbx_description
1 polymer ?
#
loop_
_entity_poly.entity_id
_entity_poly.type
_entity_poly.pdbx_seq_one_letter_code
_entity_poly.pdbx_strand_id
1 'polypeptide(L)'
;MKQEKQDRIEQILNAWDGAKKAETPAFFYTRLKARMEKAAAPVVKSWLLKPAFVVATLVLVIVINAFIYFQDGNSTITPNSGEETIQSIAAEYNLSDNILEDINQ
;
A
#
# COMPACT_ATOMS: atom_id res chain seq x y z
N MET A 1 8.41 72.48 -13.38
CA MET A 1 8.10 71.26 -12.60
C MET A 1 6.93 70.42 -13.15
N LYS A 2 5.83 70.99 -13.68
CA LYS A 2 4.72 70.18 -14.23
C LYS A 2 5.01 69.57 -15.61
N GLN A 3 5.72 70.30 -16.48
CA GLN A 3 6.10 69.83 -17.82
C GLN A 3 7.08 68.65 -17.78
N GLU A 4 8.15 68.73 -16.99
CA GLU A 4 9.09 67.60 -16.81
C GLU A 4 8.41 66.30 -16.39
N LYS A 5 7.34 66.35 -15.59
CA LYS A 5 6.61 65.14 -15.19
C LYS A 5 5.83 64.53 -16.34
N GLN A 6 5.26 65.35 -17.22
CA GLN A 6 4.53 64.86 -18.40
C GLN A 6 5.49 64.25 -19.41
N ASP A 7 6.64 64.90 -19.65
CA ASP A 7 7.68 64.39 -20.55
C ASP A 7 8.21 63.02 -20.10
N ARG A 8 8.38 62.82 -18.79
CA ARG A 8 8.79 61.53 -18.20
C ARG A 8 7.75 60.44 -18.43
N ILE A 9 6.47 60.76 -18.28
CA ILE A 9 5.36 59.81 -18.47
C ILE A 9 5.27 59.41 -19.95
N GLU A 10 5.37 60.37 -20.86
CA GLU A 10 5.41 60.10 -22.30
C GLU A 10 6.64 59.29 -22.71
N GLN A 11 7.80 59.51 -22.08
CA GLN A 11 8.99 58.70 -22.31
C GLN A 11 8.81 57.24 -21.87
N ILE A 12 8.17 57.02 -20.72
CA ILE A 12 7.90 55.67 -20.20
C ILE A 12 6.89 54.95 -21.09
N LEU A 13 5.86 55.65 -21.56
CA LEU A 13 4.84 55.10 -22.44
C LEU A 13 5.42 54.73 -23.82
N ASN A 14 6.26 55.59 -24.38
CA ASN A 14 6.99 55.32 -25.64
C ASN A 14 7.99 54.16 -25.50
N ALA A 15 8.60 53.96 -24.33
CA ALA A 15 9.48 52.82 -24.08
C ALA A 15 8.73 51.47 -24.06
N TRP A 16 7.41 51.50 -23.81
CA TRP A 16 6.54 50.32 -23.81
C TRP A 16 5.87 50.04 -25.16
N ASP A 17 5.74 51.05 -26.03
CA ASP A 17 5.08 50.90 -27.34
C ASP A 17 5.85 49.99 -28.32
N GLY A 18 7.16 49.84 -28.10
CA GLY A 18 8.01 48.88 -28.83
C GLY A 18 7.91 47.43 -28.33
N ALA A 19 7.10 47.14 -27.32
CA ALA A 19 6.95 45.80 -26.75
C ALA A 19 6.21 44.87 -27.73
N LYS A 20 6.95 44.29 -28.68
CA LYS A 20 6.43 43.21 -29.51
C LYS A 20 6.03 42.03 -28.62
N LYS A 21 4.89 41.44 -28.95
CA LYS A 21 4.45 40.15 -28.41
C LYS A 21 5.63 39.19 -28.49
N ALA A 22 6.08 38.69 -27.34
CA ALA A 22 7.21 37.76 -27.27
C ALA A 22 6.89 36.54 -28.13
N GLU A 23 7.55 36.44 -29.28
CA GLU A 23 7.39 35.31 -30.17
C GLU A 23 8.00 34.10 -29.46
N THR A 24 7.20 33.07 -29.25
CA THR A 24 7.65 31.89 -28.53
C THR A 24 8.70 31.20 -29.41
N PRO A 25 9.88 30.86 -28.86
CA PRO A 25 10.90 30.20 -29.66
C PRO A 25 10.35 28.86 -30.17
N ALA A 26 10.80 28.45 -31.36
CA ALA A 26 10.44 27.16 -31.94
C ALA A 26 10.65 26.04 -30.90
N PHE A 27 9.70 25.10 -30.81
CA PHE A 27 9.68 23.99 -29.85
C PHE A 27 9.49 24.34 -28.36
N PHE A 28 9.16 25.58 -27.99
CA PHE A 28 8.81 25.92 -26.60
C PHE A 28 7.66 25.05 -26.08
N TYR A 29 6.61 24.88 -26.89
CA TYR A 29 5.46 24.06 -26.54
C TYR A 29 5.85 22.59 -26.34
N THR A 30 6.70 22.03 -27.20
CA THR A 30 7.21 20.66 -27.06
C THR A 30 7.99 20.46 -25.77
N ARG A 31 8.88 21.41 -25.43
CA ARG A 31 9.67 21.34 -24.20
C ARG A 31 8.81 21.53 -22.95
N LEU A 32 7.83 22.43 -23.01
CA LEU A 32 6.87 22.64 -21.93
C LEU A 32 6.01 21.40 -21.71
N LYS A 33 5.43 20.85 -22.78
CA LYS A 33 4.65 19.61 -22.76
C LYS A 33 5.47 18.44 -22.19
N ALA A 34 6.71 18.28 -22.62
CA ALA A 34 7.60 17.25 -22.09
C ALA A 34 7.90 17.43 -20.59
N ARG A 35 7.99 18.66 -20.08
CA ARG A 35 8.15 18.93 -18.64
C ARG A 35 6.85 18.65 -17.86
N MET A 36 5.71 19.00 -18.42
CA MET A 36 4.40 18.72 -17.82
C MET A 36 4.14 17.22 -17.76
N GLU A 37 4.43 16.47 -18.82
CA GLU A 37 4.31 15.00 -18.84
C GLU A 37 5.30 14.33 -17.87
N LYS A 38 6.54 14.83 -17.75
CA LYS A 38 7.49 14.35 -16.73
C LYS A 38 7.04 14.62 -15.29
N ALA A 39 6.33 15.73 -15.06
CA ALA A 39 5.80 16.07 -13.74
C ALA A 39 4.47 15.35 -13.44
N ALA A 40 3.67 15.05 -14.46
CA ALA A 40 2.38 14.37 -14.37
C ALA A 40 2.50 12.84 -14.43
N ALA A 41 3.61 12.32 -14.97
CA ALA A 41 3.93 10.91 -14.80
C ALA A 41 4.05 10.65 -13.29
N PRO A 42 3.23 9.76 -12.72
CA PRO A 42 3.50 9.31 -11.36
C PRO A 42 4.93 8.79 -11.41
N VAL A 43 5.78 9.27 -10.50
CA VAL A 43 7.06 8.66 -10.22
C VAL A 43 6.71 7.23 -9.87
N VAL A 44 6.69 6.37 -10.89
CA VAL A 44 6.41 4.97 -10.74
C VAL A 44 7.56 4.51 -9.89
N LYS A 45 7.29 4.39 -8.59
CA LYS A 45 8.04 3.63 -7.61
C LYS A 45 8.02 2.14 -8.01
N SER A 46 8.23 1.85 -9.29
CA SER A 46 8.50 0.54 -9.87
C SER A 46 9.83 -0.02 -9.38
N TRP A 47 10.53 0.69 -8.47
CA TRP A 47 11.67 0.18 -7.75
C TRP A 47 11.30 -0.60 -6.48
N LEU A 48 10.11 -0.36 -5.89
CA LEU A 48 9.76 -1.01 -4.61
C LEU A 48 9.25 -2.45 -4.77
N LEU A 49 8.82 -2.85 -5.96
CA LEU A 49 8.44 -4.24 -6.24
C LEU A 49 9.30 -4.79 -7.37
N LYS A 50 10.60 -4.98 -7.09
CA LYS A 50 11.36 -5.94 -7.89
C LYS A 50 10.58 -7.26 -7.86
N PRO A 51 10.26 -7.88 -9.00
CA PRO A 51 9.49 -9.14 -9.04
C PRO A 51 10.13 -10.24 -8.18
N ALA A 52 11.46 -10.15 -7.98
CA ALA A 52 12.21 -10.99 -7.05
C ALA A 52 11.71 -10.92 -5.59
N PHE A 53 11.30 -9.75 -5.07
CA PHE A 53 10.81 -9.64 -3.69
C PHE A 53 9.44 -10.29 -3.53
N VAL A 54 8.54 -10.09 -4.49
CA VAL A 54 7.22 -10.74 -4.53
C VAL A 54 7.37 -12.26 -4.58
N VAL A 55 8.24 -12.75 -5.46
CA VAL A 55 8.54 -14.19 -5.58
C VAL A 55 9.18 -14.71 -4.28
N ALA A 56 10.13 -13.99 -3.69
CA ALA A 56 10.75 -14.40 -2.42
C ALA A 56 9.72 -14.47 -1.27
N THR A 57 8.82 -13.49 -1.15
CA THR A 57 7.74 -13.54 -0.15
C THR A 57 6.76 -14.68 -0.40
N LEU A 58 6.42 -14.95 -1.66
CA LEU A 58 5.56 -16.07 -2.03
C LEU A 58 6.20 -17.41 -1.66
N VAL A 59 7.47 -17.61 -2.00
CA VAL A 59 8.24 -18.81 -1.66
C VAL A 59 8.35 -18.97 -0.15
N LEU A 60 8.61 -17.89 0.60
CA LEU A 60 8.65 -17.92 2.05
C LEU A 60 7.34 -18.44 2.66
N VAL A 61 6.20 -17.91 2.21
CA VAL A 61 4.88 -18.36 2.69
C VAL A 61 4.63 -19.83 2.35
N ILE A 62 5.01 -20.27 1.15
CA ILE A 62 4.90 -21.68 0.75
C ILE A 62 5.76 -22.58 1.63
N VAL A 63 7.00 -22.19 1.93
CA VAL A 63 7.93 -22.95 2.77
C VAL A 63 7.41 -23.05 4.21
N ILE A 64 6.88 -21.96 4.77
CA ILE A 64 6.29 -21.98 6.12
C ILE A 64 5.10 -22.93 6.17
N ASN A 65 4.19 -22.85 5.19
CA ASN A 65 3.02 -23.74 5.14
C ASN A 65 3.42 -25.20 4.92
N ALA A 66 4.38 -25.47 4.05
CA ALA A 66 4.91 -26.81 3.84
C ALA A 66 5.59 -27.35 5.11
N PHE A 67 6.36 -26.51 5.81
CA PHE A 67 7.01 -26.88 7.06
C PHE A 67 6.00 -27.25 8.14
N ILE A 68 4.92 -26.47 8.31
CA ILE A 68 3.82 -26.79 9.22
C ILE A 68 3.19 -28.13 8.83
N TYR A 69 2.90 -28.34 7.55
CA TYR A 69 2.34 -29.59 7.05
C TYR A 69 3.24 -30.82 7.32
N PHE A 70 4.57 -30.68 7.19
CA PHE A 70 5.51 -31.76 7.50
C PHE A 70 5.72 -31.96 9.00
N GLN A 71 5.61 -30.90 9.81
CA GLN A 71 5.59 -30.98 11.28
C GLN A 71 4.35 -31.77 11.73
N ASP A 72 3.19 -31.49 11.14
CA ASP A 72 1.93 -32.20 11.36
C ASP A 72 1.88 -33.60 10.72
N GLY A 73 2.81 -33.93 9.81
CA GLY A 73 3.01 -35.30 9.34
C GLY A 73 3.57 -36.23 10.42
N ASN A 74 4.19 -35.68 11.47
CA ASN A 74 4.72 -36.42 12.62
C ASN A 74 4.02 -36.07 13.94
N SER A 75 3.22 -35.01 13.95
CA SER A 75 2.24 -34.74 15.00
C SER A 75 0.90 -35.20 14.46
N THR A 76 0.45 -36.38 14.86
CA THR A 76 -0.97 -36.75 14.74
C THR A 76 -1.77 -35.52 15.13
N ILE A 77 -2.34 -34.80 14.14
CA ILE A 77 -3.42 -33.86 14.42
C ILE A 77 -4.55 -34.79 14.84
N THR A 78 -4.55 -35.18 16.12
CA THR A 78 -5.77 -35.58 16.78
C THR A 78 -6.67 -34.38 16.58
N PRO A 79 -7.77 -34.49 15.82
CA PRO A 79 -8.76 -33.44 15.82
C PRO A 79 -9.27 -33.43 17.25
N ASN A 80 -8.71 -32.56 18.09
CA ASN A 80 -9.15 -32.37 19.45
C ASN A 80 -10.50 -31.64 19.36
N SER A 81 -11.49 -32.41 18.96
CA SER A 81 -12.79 -31.97 18.49
C SER A 81 -13.77 -32.36 19.58
N GLY A 82 -13.80 -31.54 20.63
CA GLY A 82 -14.81 -31.58 21.68
C GLY A 82 -14.73 -32.76 22.65
N GLU A 83 -14.39 -33.97 22.21
CA GLU A 83 -14.53 -35.18 23.03
C GLU A 83 -13.54 -35.25 24.20
N GLU A 84 -12.25 -34.92 24.02
CA GLU A 84 -11.29 -34.91 25.13
C GLU A 84 -11.58 -33.77 26.12
N THR A 85 -12.07 -32.62 25.63
CA THR A 85 -12.49 -31.50 26.49
C THR A 85 -13.75 -31.85 27.28
N ILE A 86 -14.73 -32.51 26.65
CA ILE A 86 -15.96 -32.96 27.32
C ILE A 86 -15.65 -34.06 28.34
N GLN A 87 -14.74 -34.97 28.04
CA GLN A 87 -14.29 -35.99 29.01
C GLN A 87 -13.53 -35.37 30.19
N SER A 88 -12.68 -34.36 29.95
CA SER A 88 -12.00 -33.60 31.00
C SER A 88 -12.98 -32.88 31.92
N ILE A 89 -14.01 -32.24 31.36
CA ILE A 89 -15.05 -31.56 32.13
C ILE A 89 -15.89 -32.59 32.91
N ALA A 90 -16.31 -33.69 32.29
CA ALA A 90 -17.09 -34.73 32.95
C ALA A 90 -16.32 -35.39 34.11
N ALA A 91 -15.00 -35.57 33.97
CA ALA A 91 -14.13 -36.07 35.02
C ALA A 91 -13.98 -35.07 36.18
N GLU A 92 -13.86 -33.77 35.88
CA GLU A 92 -13.77 -32.72 36.88
C GLU A 92 -15.04 -32.64 37.76
N TYR A 93 -16.22 -32.83 37.16
CA TYR A 93 -17.49 -32.89 37.88
C TYR A 93 -17.86 -34.29 38.40
N ASN A 94 -16.96 -35.29 38.29
CA ASN A 94 -17.21 -36.70 38.63
C ASN A 94 -18.53 -37.26 38.06
N LEU A 95 -18.95 -36.77 36.89
CA LEU A 95 -20.24 -37.14 36.30
C LEU A 95 -20.25 -38.59 35.78
N SER A 96 -19.08 -39.20 35.56
CA SER A 96 -18.97 -40.52 34.94
C SER A 96 -19.51 -41.68 35.80
N ASP A 97 -19.38 -41.61 37.13
CA ASP A 97 -19.83 -42.69 38.03
C ASP A 97 -21.23 -42.43 38.60
N ASN A 98 -21.58 -41.16 38.88
CA ASN A 98 -22.82 -40.81 39.58
C ASN A 98 -24.09 -40.92 38.70
N ILE A 99 -23.97 -40.85 37.38
CA ILE A 99 -25.13 -40.96 36.46
C ILE A 99 -25.65 -42.41 36.38
N LEU A 100 -24.80 -43.41 36.65
CA LEU A 100 -25.20 -44.82 36.58
C LEU A 100 -25.90 -45.32 37.85
N GLU A 101 -25.65 -44.69 39.00
CA GLU A 101 -26.32 -45.06 40.26
C GLU A 101 -27.74 -44.48 40.38
N ASP A 102 -28.03 -43.35 39.74
CA ASP A 102 -29.34 -42.68 39.80
C ASP A 102 -30.38 -43.26 38.81
N ILE A 103 -29.94 -43.96 37.75
CA ILE A 103 -30.84 -44.56 36.75
C ILE A 103 -31.39 -45.92 37.22
N ASN A 104 -30.80 -46.51 38.28
CA ASN A 104 -31.13 -47.86 38.73
C ASN A 104 -31.78 -47.91 40.14
N GLN A 105 -32.37 -46.79 40.59
CA GLN A 105 -33.29 -46.74 41.74
C GLN A 105 -34.74 -46.50 41.33
#